data_AF-A0A1I4LM18-F1
#
_entry.id   AF-A0A1I4LM18-F1
#
_cell.length_a   1.000
_cell.length_b   1.000
_cell.length_c   1.000
_cell.angle_alpha   90.00
_cell.angle_beta   90.00
_cell.angle_gamma   90.00
#
_symmetry.space_group_name_H-M   'P 1'
#
loop_
_entity.id
_entity.type
_entity.pdbx_description
1 polymer ?
#
loop_
_entity_poly.entity_id
_entity_poly.type
_entity_poly.pdbx_seq_one_letter_code
_entity_poly.pdbx_strand_id
1 'polypeptide(L)'
;MTPIKTLLSILICSIVTFYSSSLLASVRLIAEIGQPAADFPANYVYWNVDNPTIGASGHIAFAGAADTSVRATANNTSAVWAGFPGNLKAIIKENDSPSGFPEGISFDSVIGLNMVVTHSGHVAFNAQFKGNVSSVNDKGLLAFVNRQAHLVLRTGDQAPGFPEGVVIRNIQDFVFTDAGMLIQAEVAGINSLGWGIWFWDLSSLTPIQSPINGCNFTGINNLSINQSGEGVFSALLLNSSGSFCNPARSLFKWHNGTTKVILSEGAAVPGMANTIFTLGLYPLKATITDQSEIIFTAVLKDTVSSKTQSSVWVAQNDGKLDLLVLDGEILADDPTERLENPKIYPYLESTNRGLSILVASRETERRTALLLGEPRSTQPYTSLEEAGLSQLSTLALLGDPPPGLGDSWFFAILTNQVAINKTGQFAFSSLIADSSNLVESQQISIWRGKNSLDMELVANTGMTLFANEQIRTLKEIGNINRASNAYKNGGSTVGGSITQFSDRGEIIFTGVLSEGSRGIFLITDGEQEKRIFTLAEQLFPELFSPANPRNQNAEGYLYRYYADTNSYIGIRGGEVFVLGEQFGPGIQRINTIENTIKFLEDWASTAGQ
;
A
#
# COMPACT_ATOMS: atom_id res chain seq x y z
N MET A 1 54.51 33.40 -27.39
CA MET A 1 53.19 34.07 -27.39
C MET A 1 52.25 33.23 -28.23
N THR A 2 51.14 32.77 -27.61
CA THR A 2 49.91 32.11 -28.13
C THR A 2 49.78 31.89 -29.64
N PRO A 3 49.34 30.68 -30.10
CA PRO A 3 48.04 30.11 -29.67
C PRO A 3 48.00 28.56 -29.56
N ILE A 4 47.83 28.04 -28.34
CA ILE A 4 47.37 26.65 -28.06
C ILE A 4 46.09 26.65 -27.20
N LYS A 5 45.52 27.84 -26.90
CA LYS A 5 44.31 27.97 -26.07
C LYS A 5 42.97 27.91 -26.83
N THR A 6 42.98 27.80 -28.16
CA THR A 6 41.74 27.88 -28.96
C THR A 6 41.23 26.54 -29.49
N LEU A 7 41.98 25.44 -29.33
CA LEU A 7 41.55 24.11 -29.79
C LEU A 7 40.94 23.22 -28.69
N LEU A 8 41.01 23.62 -27.41
CA LEU A 8 40.45 22.84 -26.29
C LEU A 8 39.04 23.30 -25.87
N SER A 9 38.55 24.43 -26.39
CA SER A 9 37.20 24.94 -26.07
C SER A 9 36.10 24.47 -27.03
N ILE A 10 36.44 23.77 -28.11
CA ILE A 10 35.45 23.34 -29.14
C ILE A 10 35.18 21.82 -29.09
N LEU A 11 35.95 21.03 -28.31
CA LEU A 11 35.71 19.59 -28.18
C LEU A 11 34.95 19.17 -26.90
N ILE A 12 34.58 20.10 -26.03
CA ILE A 12 33.78 19.83 -24.81
C ILE A 12 32.28 20.19 -25.01
N CYS A 13 31.91 20.73 -26.17
CA CYS A 13 30.57 21.28 -26.41
C CYS A 13 29.64 20.40 -27.28
N SER A 14 29.91 19.09 -27.43
CA SER A 14 29.09 18.25 -28.34
C SER A 14 28.75 16.83 -27.85
N ILE A 15 28.87 16.55 -26.55
CA ILE A 15 28.20 15.39 -25.93
C ILE A 15 27.59 15.84 -24.60
N VAL A 16 26.65 16.80 -24.66
CA VAL A 16 25.56 16.85 -23.67
C VAL A 16 24.38 16.16 -24.35
N THR A 17 24.49 14.85 -24.55
CA THR A 17 23.28 14.04 -24.60
C THR A 17 22.62 14.25 -23.25
N PHE A 18 21.46 14.93 -23.27
CA PHE A 18 20.54 15.03 -22.16
C PHE A 18 20.09 13.62 -21.78
N TYR A 19 20.94 12.86 -21.09
CA TYR A 19 20.47 11.76 -20.27
C TYR A 19 19.76 12.43 -19.11
N SER A 20 18.43 12.44 -19.17
CA SER A 20 17.56 12.64 -18.03
C SER A 20 18.09 11.76 -16.90
N SER A 21 18.84 12.36 -15.97
CA SER A 21 19.35 11.67 -14.79
C SER A 21 18.13 11.40 -13.92
N SER A 22 17.43 10.30 -14.19
CA SER A 22 16.40 9.80 -13.29
C SER A 22 17.09 9.48 -11.97
N LEU A 23 16.64 10.16 -10.92
CA LEU A 23 16.93 9.80 -9.55
C LEU A 23 16.29 8.45 -9.30
N LEU A 24 16.99 7.36 -9.66
CA LEU A 24 16.50 6.03 -9.31
C LEU A 24 16.48 5.96 -7.79
N ALA A 25 15.30 5.68 -7.25
CA ALA A 25 15.12 5.44 -5.84
C ALA A 25 16.07 4.33 -5.36
N SER A 26 16.54 4.43 -4.11
CA SER A 26 17.40 3.40 -3.55
C SER A 26 16.59 2.13 -3.32
N VAL A 27 16.90 1.08 -4.08
CA VAL A 27 16.29 -0.25 -3.92
C VAL A 27 17.18 -1.07 -2.98
N ARG A 28 16.65 -1.41 -1.82
CA ARG A 28 17.31 -2.23 -0.80
C ARG A 28 16.74 -3.65 -0.81
N LEU A 29 17.62 -4.65 -0.80
CA LEU A 29 17.23 -6.05 -0.57
C LEU A 29 16.92 -6.26 0.93
N ILE A 30 15.75 -6.82 1.22
CA ILE A 30 15.25 -7.07 2.58
C ILE A 30 15.44 -8.53 2.99
N ALA A 31 15.09 -9.46 2.10
CA ALA A 31 15.29 -10.89 2.27
C ALA A 31 15.38 -11.55 0.89
N GLU A 32 16.23 -12.57 0.73
CA GLU A 32 16.39 -13.32 -0.51
C GLU A 32 16.48 -14.82 -0.21
N ILE A 33 15.85 -15.64 -1.05
CA ILE A 33 15.97 -17.09 -0.97
C ILE A 33 17.45 -17.50 -1.03
N GLY A 34 17.88 -18.29 -0.05
CA GLY A 34 19.26 -18.74 0.11
C GLY A 34 20.13 -17.89 1.01
N GLN A 35 19.67 -16.70 1.44
CA GLN A 35 20.34 -15.94 2.49
C GLN A 35 20.01 -16.48 3.89
N PRO A 36 20.88 -16.25 4.90
CA PRO A 36 20.60 -16.63 6.29
C PRO A 36 19.23 -16.11 6.76
N ALA A 37 18.40 -17.01 7.29
CA ALA A 37 17.09 -16.63 7.81
C ALA A 37 17.22 -15.94 9.17
N ALA A 38 16.70 -14.71 9.29
CA ALA A 38 16.78 -13.97 10.53
C ALA A 38 16.07 -14.71 11.69
N ASP A 39 16.71 -14.74 12.86
CA ASP A 39 16.25 -15.44 14.07
C ASP A 39 16.18 -16.98 13.95
N PHE A 40 16.89 -17.57 12.99
CA PHE A 40 17.14 -19.01 12.92
C PHE A 40 18.62 -19.35 13.19
N PRO A 41 18.96 -20.61 13.48
CA PRO A 41 20.35 -21.05 13.55
C PRO A 41 21.11 -20.72 12.25
N ALA A 42 22.43 -20.49 12.34
CA ALA A 42 23.23 -19.96 11.23
C ALA A 42 23.25 -20.83 9.95
N ASN A 43 22.85 -22.10 10.02
CA ASN A 43 22.74 -23.00 8.87
C ASN A 43 21.38 -22.94 8.16
N TYR A 44 20.41 -22.20 8.69
CA TYR A 44 19.12 -21.98 8.04
C TYR A 44 19.17 -20.79 7.10
N VAL A 45 18.54 -20.96 5.95
CA VAL A 45 18.36 -19.94 4.94
C VAL A 45 16.88 -19.69 4.70
N TYR A 46 16.54 -18.51 4.19
CA TYR A 46 15.21 -18.28 3.62
C TYR A 46 15.01 -19.27 2.48
N TRP A 47 14.03 -20.15 2.63
CA TRP A 47 13.64 -21.10 1.59
C TRP A 47 12.56 -20.50 0.69
N ASN A 48 11.65 -19.73 1.28
CA ASN A 48 10.61 -18.99 0.58
C ASN A 48 10.35 -17.65 1.27
N VAL A 49 9.98 -16.64 0.49
CA VAL A 49 9.62 -15.29 0.93
C VAL A 49 8.41 -14.80 0.14
N ASP A 50 7.31 -14.50 0.83
CA ASP A 50 6.03 -14.14 0.23
C ASP A 50 5.30 -13.08 1.06
N ASN A 51 4.37 -12.39 0.41
CA ASN A 51 3.43 -11.44 1.04
C ASN A 51 4.09 -10.33 1.86
N PRO A 52 5.08 -9.60 1.32
CA PRO A 52 5.63 -8.46 2.02
C PRO A 52 4.57 -7.39 2.18
N THR A 53 4.50 -6.81 3.37
CA THR A 53 3.62 -5.71 3.74
C THR A 53 4.43 -4.71 4.55
N ILE A 54 4.04 -3.44 4.51
CA ILE A 54 4.72 -2.37 5.24
C ILE A 54 3.68 -1.52 5.97
N GLY A 55 3.93 -1.21 7.23
CA GLY A 55 3.10 -0.29 8.00
C GLY A 55 3.43 1.17 7.67
N ALA A 56 2.56 2.09 8.09
CA ALA A 56 2.76 3.53 7.96
C ALA A 56 4.14 4.02 8.45
N SER A 57 4.71 3.38 9.48
CA SER A 57 6.00 3.74 10.08
C SER A 57 7.23 3.14 9.39
N GLY A 58 7.05 2.30 8.37
CA GLY A 58 8.14 1.57 7.72
C GLY A 58 8.49 0.21 8.35
N HIS A 59 7.71 -0.26 9.35
CA HIS A 59 7.80 -1.65 9.81
C HIS A 59 7.35 -2.58 8.69
N ILE A 60 8.12 -3.64 8.47
CA ILE A 60 7.85 -4.65 7.43
C ILE A 60 7.36 -5.92 8.11
N ALA A 61 6.45 -6.64 7.47
CA ALA A 61 6.21 -8.04 7.77
C ALA A 61 6.05 -8.87 6.47
N PHE A 62 6.47 -10.13 6.53
CA PHE A 62 6.29 -11.08 5.43
C PHE A 62 6.21 -12.52 5.95
N ALA A 63 5.61 -13.39 5.15
CA ALA A 63 5.52 -14.83 5.42
C ALA A 63 6.55 -15.59 4.59
N GLY A 64 6.86 -16.80 4.99
CA GLY A 64 7.75 -17.66 4.22
C GLY A 64 8.09 -18.92 4.98
N ALA A 65 9.20 -19.55 4.60
CA ALA A 65 9.75 -20.65 5.36
C ALA A 65 11.29 -20.60 5.35
N ALA A 66 11.90 -21.17 6.39
CA ALA A 66 13.33 -21.34 6.51
C ALA A 66 13.68 -22.84 6.41
N ASP A 67 14.81 -23.16 5.81
CA ASP A 67 15.32 -24.54 5.70
C ASP A 67 16.85 -24.51 5.80
N THR A 68 17.45 -25.64 6.13
CA THR A 68 18.90 -25.87 6.10
C THR A 68 19.48 -25.94 4.68
N SER A 69 18.62 -25.95 3.65
CA SER A 69 19.04 -25.95 2.25
C SER A 69 18.08 -25.16 1.36
N VAL A 70 18.57 -24.63 0.24
CA VAL A 70 17.72 -24.00 -0.79
C VAL A 70 16.92 -25.00 -1.64
N ARG A 71 17.23 -26.29 -1.55
CA ARG A 71 16.48 -27.33 -2.28
C ARG A 71 15.24 -27.67 -1.47
N ALA A 72 14.11 -27.84 -2.14
CA ALA A 72 12.88 -28.28 -1.50
C ALA A 72 13.12 -29.57 -0.72
N THR A 73 13.11 -29.46 0.61
CA THR A 73 13.02 -30.61 1.51
C THR A 73 11.63 -30.63 2.13
N ALA A 74 11.22 -31.76 2.67
CA ALA A 74 9.99 -31.86 3.46
C ALA A 74 10.12 -31.23 4.87
N ASN A 75 11.27 -30.58 5.17
CA ASN A 75 11.64 -30.14 6.50
C ASN A 75 11.77 -28.61 6.61
N ASN A 76 11.17 -27.84 5.70
CA ASN A 76 11.11 -26.40 5.86
C ASN A 76 10.26 -26.04 7.09
N THR A 77 10.61 -24.94 7.75
CA THR A 77 9.91 -24.40 8.93
C THR A 77 9.23 -23.11 8.52
N SER A 78 7.90 -23.12 8.46
CA SER A 78 7.13 -21.90 8.16
C SER A 78 7.35 -20.84 9.24
N ALA A 79 7.38 -19.57 8.85
CA ALA A 79 7.50 -18.47 9.81
C ALA A 79 6.92 -17.16 9.25
N VAL A 80 6.68 -16.24 10.18
CA VAL A 80 6.41 -14.84 9.88
C VAL A 80 7.54 -14.01 10.43
N TRP A 81 8.12 -13.15 9.60
CA TRP A 81 9.13 -12.18 10.01
C TRP A 81 8.52 -10.80 10.06
N ALA A 82 8.93 -10.01 11.05
CA ALA A 82 8.59 -8.61 11.13
C ALA A 82 9.71 -7.77 11.77
N GLY A 83 9.72 -6.47 11.46
CA GLY A 83 10.66 -5.51 12.02
C GLY A 83 11.00 -4.38 11.05
N PHE A 84 11.92 -3.52 11.45
CA PHE A 84 12.49 -2.52 10.55
C PHE A 84 13.50 -3.15 9.57
N PRO A 85 13.74 -2.53 8.40
CA PRO A 85 14.80 -2.94 7.47
C PRO A 85 16.16 -3.13 8.16
N GLY A 86 16.67 -4.37 8.18
CA GLY A 86 17.94 -4.74 8.82
C GLY A 86 17.83 -5.20 10.28
N ASN A 87 16.64 -5.17 10.88
CA ASN A 87 16.37 -5.69 12.22
C ASN A 87 15.11 -6.58 12.23
N LEU A 88 14.99 -7.41 11.20
CA LEU A 88 13.91 -8.39 11.08
C LEU A 88 14.09 -9.51 12.11
N LYS A 89 12.97 -9.98 12.67
CA LYS A 89 12.92 -11.13 13.56
C LYS A 89 11.75 -12.02 13.20
N ALA A 90 11.90 -13.33 13.36
CA ALA A 90 10.77 -14.25 13.30
C ALA A 90 9.87 -13.98 14.52
N ILE A 91 8.63 -13.58 14.27
CA ILE A 91 7.64 -13.27 15.32
C ILE A 91 6.78 -14.48 15.69
N ILE A 92 6.72 -15.47 14.80
CA ILE A 92 6.18 -16.81 15.05
C ILE A 92 6.87 -17.80 14.10
N LYS A 93 7.13 -19.01 14.58
CA LYS A 93 7.69 -20.13 13.83
C LYS A 93 6.76 -21.33 13.92
N GLU A 94 6.80 -22.18 12.92
CA GLU A 94 6.08 -23.44 12.92
C GLU A 94 6.38 -24.26 14.18
N ASN A 95 5.34 -24.87 14.75
CA ASN A 95 5.31 -25.55 16.05
C ASN A 95 5.31 -24.62 17.28
N ASP A 96 5.38 -23.30 17.13
CA ASP A 96 5.13 -22.40 18.26
C ASP A 96 3.67 -22.52 18.73
N SER A 97 3.46 -22.47 20.04
CA SER A 97 2.14 -22.41 20.67
C SER A 97 1.99 -21.10 21.44
N PRO A 98 1.58 -20.00 20.77
CA PRO A 98 1.37 -18.71 21.41
C PRO A 98 0.42 -18.77 22.63
N SER A 99 0.49 -17.74 23.48
CA SER A 99 -0.41 -17.64 24.62
C SER A 99 -1.87 -17.63 24.16
N GLY A 100 -2.73 -18.39 24.84
CA GLY A 100 -4.14 -18.57 24.50
C GLY A 100 -4.42 -19.72 23.52
N PHE A 101 -3.39 -20.42 23.02
CA PHE A 101 -3.61 -21.64 22.25
C PHE A 101 -4.12 -22.76 23.17
N PRO A 102 -5.11 -23.56 22.72
CA PRO A 102 -5.44 -24.81 23.40
C PRO A 102 -4.26 -25.78 23.41
N GLU A 103 -4.18 -26.60 24.44
CA GLU A 103 -3.12 -27.58 24.60
C GLU A 103 -3.05 -28.53 23.39
N GLY A 104 -1.83 -28.81 22.91
CA GLY A 104 -1.59 -29.71 21.77
C GLY A 104 -1.88 -29.09 20.40
N ILE A 105 -2.07 -27.78 20.33
CA ILE A 105 -2.22 -27.03 19.08
C ILE A 105 -1.01 -26.12 18.90
N SER A 106 -0.52 -26.04 17.67
CA SER A 106 0.59 -25.16 17.32
C SER A 106 0.37 -24.50 15.96
N PHE A 107 1.10 -23.42 15.72
CA PHE A 107 1.17 -22.76 14.44
C PHE A 107 1.76 -23.70 13.37
N ASP A 108 1.09 -23.76 12.22
CA ASP A 108 1.55 -24.51 11.05
C ASP A 108 2.08 -23.55 9.98
N SER A 109 1.21 -22.71 9.42
CA SER A 109 1.56 -21.83 8.31
C SER A 109 0.66 -20.59 8.21
N VAL A 110 1.01 -19.62 7.37
CA VAL A 110 0.13 -18.48 7.03
C VAL A 110 -0.82 -18.90 5.91
N ILE A 111 -2.10 -18.54 6.02
CA ILE A 111 -3.10 -18.81 4.98
C ILE A 111 -3.46 -17.53 4.22
N GLY A 112 -3.35 -17.57 2.89
CA GLY A 112 -3.74 -16.47 2.02
C GLY A 112 -2.74 -15.31 2.03
N LEU A 113 -3.16 -14.16 1.50
CA LEU A 113 -2.31 -12.97 1.34
C LEU A 113 -2.65 -11.86 2.35
N ASN A 114 -3.45 -12.17 3.38
CA ASN A 114 -3.95 -11.18 4.33
C ASN A 114 -3.01 -11.03 5.53
N MET A 115 -2.08 -10.09 5.43
CA MET A 115 -1.21 -9.65 6.53
C MET A 115 -1.28 -8.13 6.67
N VAL A 116 -1.50 -7.61 7.86
CA VAL A 116 -1.58 -6.17 8.11
C VAL A 116 -0.53 -5.77 9.13
N VAL A 117 0.19 -4.68 8.87
CA VAL A 117 1.16 -4.08 9.79
C VAL A 117 0.68 -2.70 10.23
N THR A 118 0.57 -2.48 11.53
CA THR A 118 0.10 -1.21 12.08
C THR A 118 1.24 -0.17 12.16
N HIS A 119 0.92 1.07 12.56
CA HIS A 119 1.93 2.11 12.73
C HIS A 119 2.93 1.76 13.85
N SER A 120 2.49 1.13 14.93
CA SER A 120 3.36 0.67 16.03
C SER A 120 4.12 -0.64 15.71
N GLY A 121 3.94 -1.20 14.51
CA GLY A 121 4.61 -2.44 14.10
C GLY A 121 3.94 -3.72 14.62
N HIS A 122 2.67 -3.64 15.06
CA HIS A 122 1.89 -4.84 15.31
C HIS A 122 1.55 -5.53 13.99
N VAL A 123 1.43 -6.85 14.02
CA VAL A 123 1.20 -7.66 12.80
C VAL A 123 0.00 -8.56 13.02
N ALA A 124 -0.96 -8.59 12.10
CA ALA A 124 -2.07 -9.54 12.13
C ALA A 124 -2.16 -10.33 10.83
N PHE A 125 -2.47 -11.63 10.90
CA PHE A 125 -2.55 -12.53 9.75
C PHE A 125 -3.41 -13.75 10.04
N ASN A 126 -3.96 -14.33 8.96
CA ASN A 126 -4.65 -15.62 9.03
C ASN A 126 -3.63 -16.76 9.07
N ALA A 127 -3.87 -17.74 9.95
CA ALA A 127 -2.97 -18.86 10.19
C ALA A 127 -3.70 -20.20 10.05
N GLN A 128 -2.94 -21.22 9.64
CA GLN A 128 -3.26 -22.63 9.78
C GLN A 128 -2.61 -23.17 11.05
N PHE A 129 -3.27 -24.12 11.68
CA PHE A 129 -2.82 -24.81 12.88
C PHE A 129 -2.68 -26.30 12.63
N LYS A 130 -1.84 -26.95 13.42
CA LYS A 130 -1.63 -28.40 13.44
C LYS A 130 -1.62 -28.96 14.86
N GLY A 131 -1.60 -30.29 14.96
CA GLY A 131 -1.69 -31.02 16.23
C GLY A 131 -3.09 -31.61 16.42
N ASN A 132 -3.71 -31.39 17.57
CA ASN A 132 -5.06 -31.89 17.87
C ASN A 132 -6.17 -31.01 17.26
N VAL A 133 -6.15 -30.87 15.93
CA VAL A 133 -7.09 -30.08 15.13
C VAL A 133 -7.76 -30.95 14.06
N SER A 134 -8.89 -30.48 13.56
CA SER A 134 -9.66 -31.03 12.45
C SER A 134 -9.85 -29.94 11.39
N SER A 135 -10.36 -30.27 10.20
CA SER A 135 -10.66 -29.29 9.16
C SER A 135 -11.70 -28.22 9.52
N VAL A 136 -12.34 -28.33 10.69
CA VAL A 136 -13.30 -27.36 11.21
C VAL A 136 -12.61 -26.32 12.10
N ASN A 137 -11.48 -26.64 12.72
CA ASN A 137 -10.81 -25.83 13.73
C ASN A 137 -9.30 -25.70 13.55
N ASP A 138 -8.81 -25.92 12.33
CA ASP A 138 -7.42 -25.80 11.93
C ASP A 138 -7.05 -24.40 11.43
N LYS A 139 -7.94 -23.39 11.54
CA LYS A 139 -7.68 -22.02 11.08
C LYS A 139 -7.95 -20.99 12.16
N GLY A 140 -7.23 -19.88 12.12
CA GLY A 140 -7.46 -18.76 13.03
C GLY A 140 -6.84 -17.46 12.55
N LEU A 141 -7.09 -16.41 13.32
CA LEU A 141 -6.54 -15.07 13.18
C LEU A 141 -5.58 -14.84 14.33
N LEU A 142 -4.32 -14.59 14.00
CA LEU A 142 -3.27 -14.27 14.96
C LEU A 142 -2.92 -12.79 14.89
N ALA A 143 -2.53 -12.24 16.03
CA ALA A 143 -1.95 -10.91 16.11
C ALA A 143 -0.71 -10.92 17.00
N PHE A 144 0.38 -10.33 16.51
CA PHE A 144 1.60 -10.07 17.25
C PHE A 144 1.57 -8.64 17.78
N VAL A 145 1.32 -8.50 19.08
CA VAL A 145 1.12 -7.23 19.79
C VAL A 145 1.99 -7.25 21.04
N ASN A 146 2.64 -6.13 21.38
CA ASN A 146 3.51 -6.05 22.57
C ASN A 146 4.56 -7.18 22.67
N ARG A 147 5.10 -7.60 21.51
CA ARG A 147 6.08 -8.71 21.38
C ARG A 147 5.55 -10.10 21.76
N GLN A 148 4.24 -10.28 21.78
CA GLN A 148 3.60 -11.57 22.04
C GLN A 148 2.61 -11.88 20.92
N ALA A 149 2.57 -13.14 20.49
CA ALA A 149 1.55 -13.63 19.59
C ALA A 149 0.28 -13.99 20.40
N HIS A 150 -0.87 -13.56 19.90
CA HIS A 150 -2.19 -13.77 20.47
C HIS A 150 -3.09 -14.49 19.46
N LEU A 151 -3.82 -15.52 19.93
CA LEU A 151 -4.94 -16.08 19.18
C LEU A 151 -6.17 -15.20 19.37
N VAL A 152 -6.57 -14.48 18.33
CA VAL A 152 -7.70 -13.52 18.39
C VAL A 152 -9.03 -14.21 18.13
N LEU A 153 -9.07 -15.06 17.09
CA LEU A 153 -10.26 -15.81 16.70
C LEU A 153 -9.84 -17.13 16.06
N ARG A 154 -10.62 -18.19 16.25
CA ARG A 154 -10.34 -19.52 15.71
C ARG A 154 -11.62 -20.17 15.20
N THR A 155 -11.53 -20.89 14.08
CA THR A 155 -12.68 -21.64 13.56
C THR A 155 -13.03 -22.81 14.48
N GLY A 156 -14.31 -23.17 14.56
CA GLY A 156 -14.84 -24.18 15.47
C GLY A 156 -15.03 -23.73 16.92
N ASP A 157 -14.42 -22.61 17.35
CA ASP A 157 -14.65 -22.04 18.67
C ASP A 157 -16.01 -21.33 18.74
N GLN A 158 -16.60 -21.27 19.93
CA GLN A 158 -17.84 -20.51 20.20
C GLN A 158 -17.66 -19.06 19.76
N ALA A 159 -18.58 -18.58 18.91
CA ALA A 159 -18.59 -17.21 18.42
C ALA A 159 -18.91 -16.25 19.58
N PRO A 160 -17.99 -15.32 19.94
CA PRO A 160 -18.18 -14.47 21.11
C PRO A 160 -19.39 -13.54 20.97
N GLY A 161 -20.26 -13.55 21.98
CA GLY A 161 -21.52 -12.78 21.99
C GLY A 161 -22.68 -13.39 21.20
N PHE A 162 -22.52 -14.60 20.67
CA PHE A 162 -23.60 -15.37 20.04
C PHE A 162 -24.16 -16.42 21.01
N PRO A 163 -25.38 -16.95 20.77
CA PRO A 163 -25.92 -18.06 21.55
C PRO A 163 -25.00 -19.27 21.61
N GLU A 164 -25.11 -20.06 22.68
CA GLU A 164 -24.36 -21.30 22.85
C GLU A 164 -24.55 -22.25 21.66
N GLY A 165 -23.45 -22.82 21.17
CA GLY A 165 -23.42 -23.74 20.02
C GLY A 165 -23.29 -23.04 18.66
N VAL A 166 -23.26 -21.71 18.62
CA VAL A 166 -22.89 -20.97 17.41
C VAL A 166 -21.37 -20.82 17.38
N VAL A 167 -20.72 -21.38 16.36
CA VAL A 167 -19.25 -21.39 16.23
C VAL A 167 -18.78 -20.52 15.07
N ILE A 168 -17.52 -20.09 15.12
CA ILE A 168 -16.85 -19.44 13.99
C ILE A 168 -16.61 -20.49 12.90
N ARG A 169 -17.17 -20.29 11.72
CA ARG A 169 -17.01 -21.21 10.59
C ARG A 169 -15.86 -20.83 9.69
N ASN A 170 -15.75 -19.54 9.35
CA ASN A 170 -14.70 -19.03 8.49
C ASN A 170 -14.38 -17.58 8.84
N ILE A 171 -13.10 -17.23 8.92
CA ILE A 171 -12.65 -15.85 9.11
C ILE A 171 -12.49 -15.24 7.73
N GLN A 172 -13.35 -14.27 7.43
CA GLN A 172 -13.56 -13.80 6.06
C GLN A 172 -12.71 -12.57 5.80
N ASP A 173 -12.68 -11.64 6.75
CA ASP A 173 -11.89 -10.43 6.62
C ASP A 173 -11.49 -9.80 7.96
N PHE A 174 -10.44 -8.99 7.92
CA PHE A 174 -10.06 -8.11 9.02
C PHE A 174 -9.31 -6.85 8.54
N VAL A 175 -9.33 -5.81 9.36
CA VAL A 175 -8.50 -4.59 9.24
C VAL A 175 -7.94 -4.22 10.59
N PHE A 176 -6.72 -3.67 10.64
CA PHE A 176 -5.96 -3.53 11.86
C PHE A 176 -5.21 -2.19 11.94
N THR A 177 -5.33 -1.52 13.07
CA THR A 177 -4.60 -0.28 13.43
C THR A 177 -4.09 -0.36 14.86
N ASP A 178 -3.39 0.67 15.32
CA ASP A 178 -2.93 0.72 16.71
C ASP A 178 -4.08 0.84 17.72
N ALA A 179 -5.26 1.27 17.28
CA ALA A 179 -6.46 1.33 18.13
C ALA A 179 -7.15 -0.03 18.29
N GLY A 180 -6.86 -1.01 17.44
CA GLY A 180 -7.52 -2.31 17.45
C GLY A 180 -7.84 -2.85 16.07
N MET A 181 -8.62 -3.93 16.04
CA MET A 181 -8.94 -4.70 14.84
C MET A 181 -10.45 -4.84 14.65
N LEU A 182 -10.94 -4.65 13.42
CA LEU A 182 -12.27 -5.11 13.03
C LEU A 182 -12.16 -6.44 12.33
N ILE A 183 -13.04 -7.37 12.68
CA ILE A 183 -13.01 -8.75 12.21
C ILE A 183 -14.39 -9.12 11.71
N GLN A 184 -14.46 -9.69 10.51
CA GLN A 184 -15.65 -10.29 9.94
C GLN A 184 -15.45 -11.80 9.82
N ALA A 185 -16.41 -12.57 10.32
CA ALA A 185 -16.41 -14.01 10.19
C ALA A 185 -17.81 -14.55 9.87
N GLU A 186 -17.85 -15.66 9.16
CA GLU A 186 -19.04 -16.48 9.02
C GLU A 186 -19.22 -17.29 10.32
N VAL A 187 -20.45 -17.32 10.82
CA VAL A 187 -20.84 -18.10 12.00
C VAL A 187 -21.85 -19.18 11.61
N ALA A 188 -21.79 -20.33 12.30
CA ALA A 188 -22.69 -21.45 12.07
C ALA A 188 -23.19 -22.02 13.39
N GLY A 189 -24.50 -22.25 13.51
CA GLY A 189 -25.13 -22.97 14.62
C GLY A 189 -26.12 -24.03 14.11
N ILE A 190 -26.78 -24.73 15.03
CA ILE A 190 -27.67 -25.87 14.71
C ILE A 190 -28.74 -25.52 13.65
N ASN A 191 -29.23 -24.27 13.63
CA ASN A 191 -30.28 -23.82 12.72
C ASN A 191 -29.97 -22.47 12.03
N SER A 192 -28.72 -22.00 12.05
CA SER A 192 -28.38 -20.68 11.50
C SER A 192 -27.01 -20.67 10.84
N LEU A 193 -26.96 -20.12 9.62
CA LEU A 193 -25.75 -19.56 9.03
C LEU A 193 -25.89 -18.05 9.08
N GLY A 194 -24.83 -17.37 9.50
CA GLY A 194 -24.86 -15.92 9.66
C GLY A 194 -23.48 -15.30 9.53
N TRP A 195 -23.44 -13.99 9.74
CA TRP A 195 -22.21 -13.22 9.77
C TRP A 195 -22.08 -12.55 11.11
N GLY A 196 -20.87 -12.54 11.65
CA GLY A 196 -20.51 -11.75 12.81
C GLY A 196 -19.48 -10.70 12.43
N ILE A 197 -19.54 -9.59 13.15
CA ILE A 197 -18.51 -8.56 13.14
C ILE A 197 -18.11 -8.27 14.58
N TRP A 198 -16.81 -8.16 14.82
CA TRP A 198 -16.25 -7.89 16.14
C TRP A 198 -15.22 -6.78 16.06
N PHE A 199 -15.03 -6.10 17.19
CA PHE A 199 -13.89 -5.23 17.44
C PHE A 199 -13.00 -5.86 18.51
N TRP A 200 -11.71 -5.98 18.23
CA TRP A 200 -10.68 -6.38 19.18
C TRP A 200 -9.85 -5.17 19.58
N ASP A 201 -9.93 -4.76 20.84
CA ASP A 201 -9.23 -3.57 21.39
C ASP A 201 -7.78 -3.87 21.83
N LEU A 202 -7.17 -4.93 21.27
CA LEU A 202 -5.89 -5.54 21.69
C LEU A 202 -5.94 -6.34 23.00
N SER A 203 -7.07 -6.37 23.70
CA SER A 203 -7.23 -7.11 24.97
C SER A 203 -8.51 -7.95 25.02
N SER A 204 -9.60 -7.44 24.45
CA SER A 204 -10.94 -7.99 24.52
C SER A 204 -11.59 -7.98 23.15
N LEU A 205 -12.40 -9.00 22.86
CA LEU A 205 -13.15 -9.13 21.62
C LEU A 205 -14.64 -8.86 21.88
N THR A 206 -15.16 -7.78 21.31
CA THR A 206 -16.55 -7.34 21.52
C THR A 206 -17.35 -7.45 20.21
N PRO A 207 -18.53 -8.12 20.19
CA PRO A 207 -19.38 -8.17 19.01
C PRO A 207 -19.98 -6.80 18.71
N ILE A 208 -20.03 -6.43 17.43
CA ILE A 208 -20.69 -5.20 16.97
C ILE A 208 -22.14 -5.53 16.61
N GLN A 209 -23.07 -4.85 17.29
CA GLN A 209 -24.50 -5.07 17.14
C GLN A 209 -25.12 -4.15 16.09
N SER A 210 -26.21 -4.62 15.47
CA SER A 210 -27.05 -3.81 14.59
C SER A 210 -27.65 -2.63 15.35
N PRO A 211 -27.65 -1.41 14.78
CA PRO A 211 -28.37 -0.28 15.37
C PRO A 211 -29.89 -0.41 15.23
N ILE A 212 -30.37 -1.34 14.41
CA ILE A 212 -31.80 -1.60 14.21
C ILE A 212 -32.19 -2.82 15.02
N ASN A 213 -33.09 -2.63 15.98
CA ASN A 213 -33.56 -3.67 16.89
C ASN A 213 -34.22 -4.82 16.11
N GLY A 214 -33.87 -6.07 16.46
CA GLY A 214 -34.39 -7.27 15.80
C GLY A 214 -33.78 -7.58 14.42
N CYS A 215 -32.79 -6.81 13.97
CA CYS A 215 -32.05 -7.03 12.73
C CYS A 215 -30.62 -7.48 13.00
N ASN A 216 -30.10 -8.35 12.14
CA ASN A 216 -28.72 -8.83 12.16
C ASN A 216 -28.02 -8.41 10.87
N PHE A 217 -26.71 -8.18 10.98
CA PHE A 217 -25.87 -7.96 9.81
C PHE A 217 -25.72 -9.25 8.99
N THR A 218 -25.79 -9.11 7.67
CA THR A 218 -25.39 -10.12 6.69
C THR A 218 -24.73 -9.44 5.50
N GLY A 219 -24.03 -10.19 4.65
CA GLY A 219 -23.37 -9.63 3.48
C GLY A 219 -22.47 -8.43 3.83
N ILE A 220 -21.75 -8.55 4.95
CA ILE A 220 -20.84 -7.50 5.44
C ILE A 220 -19.70 -7.38 4.42
N ASN A 221 -19.35 -6.15 4.06
CA ASN A 221 -18.25 -5.85 3.16
C ASN A 221 -17.58 -4.53 3.57
N ASN A 222 -16.32 -4.36 3.16
CA ASN A 222 -15.54 -3.11 3.30
C ASN A 222 -15.27 -2.71 4.74
N LEU A 223 -14.68 -3.63 5.50
CA LEU A 223 -14.15 -3.24 6.79
C LEU A 223 -13.07 -2.17 6.58
N SER A 224 -13.17 -1.09 7.32
CA SER A 224 -12.14 -0.07 7.42
C SER A 224 -12.11 0.44 8.86
N ILE A 225 -10.92 0.69 9.40
CA ILE A 225 -10.74 1.24 10.75
C ILE A 225 -9.67 2.32 10.76
N ASN A 226 -9.89 3.41 11.48
CA ASN A 226 -8.90 4.48 11.62
C ASN A 226 -8.09 4.36 12.93
N GLN A 227 -7.07 5.23 13.11
CA GLN A 227 -6.23 5.21 14.32
C GLN A 227 -6.97 5.63 15.61
N SER A 228 -8.22 6.06 15.53
CA SER A 228 -9.08 6.38 16.68
C SER A 228 -10.00 5.21 17.07
N GLY A 229 -9.91 4.08 16.36
CA GLY A 229 -10.77 2.91 16.59
C GLY A 229 -12.17 3.05 16.02
N GLU A 230 -12.42 4.03 15.15
CA GLU A 230 -13.70 4.12 14.44
C GLU A 230 -13.69 3.16 13.25
N GLY A 231 -14.72 2.33 13.18
CA GLY A 231 -14.93 1.38 12.12
C GLY A 231 -15.96 1.85 11.10
N VAL A 232 -15.78 1.46 9.85
CA VAL A 232 -16.78 1.59 8.79
C VAL A 232 -16.94 0.25 8.10
N PHE A 233 -18.18 -0.06 7.75
CA PHE A 233 -18.51 -1.23 6.95
C PHE A 233 -19.89 -1.05 6.30
N SER A 234 -20.13 -1.77 5.22
CA SER A 234 -21.45 -1.89 4.60
C SER A 234 -22.05 -3.25 4.93
N ALA A 235 -23.36 -3.31 5.17
CA ALA A 235 -24.05 -4.56 5.44
C ALA A 235 -25.51 -4.54 4.96
N LEU A 236 -26.02 -5.73 4.66
CA LEU A 236 -27.46 -6.01 4.59
C LEU A 236 -28.00 -6.28 6.00
N LEU A 237 -29.27 -5.97 6.21
CA LEU A 237 -29.98 -6.22 7.46
C LEU A 237 -31.12 -7.22 7.23
N LEU A 238 -31.08 -8.33 7.96
CA LEU A 238 -32.14 -9.33 7.99
C LEU A 238 -32.71 -9.45 9.40
N ASN A 239 -34.02 -9.62 9.51
CA ASN A 239 -34.64 -9.99 10.77
C ASN A 239 -34.51 -11.51 11.04
N SER A 240 -35.06 -11.96 12.16
CA SER A 240 -35.03 -13.38 12.55
C SER A 240 -35.81 -14.32 11.59
N SER A 241 -36.72 -13.80 10.76
CA SER A 241 -37.42 -14.58 9.73
C SER A 241 -36.69 -14.61 8.38
N GLY A 242 -35.50 -14.00 8.29
CA GLY A 242 -34.73 -13.89 7.05
C GLY A 242 -35.28 -12.85 6.06
N SER A 243 -36.24 -12.01 6.48
CA SER A 243 -36.75 -10.91 5.67
C SER A 243 -35.88 -9.66 5.84
N PHE A 244 -35.76 -8.86 4.79
CA PHE A 244 -35.01 -7.61 4.84
C PHE A 244 -35.63 -6.63 5.84
N CYS A 245 -34.78 -5.99 6.64
CA CYS A 245 -35.18 -4.84 7.46
C CYS A 245 -35.34 -3.58 6.60
N ASN A 246 -35.85 -2.50 7.19
CA ASN A 246 -35.89 -1.18 6.55
C ASN A 246 -34.97 -0.20 7.31
N PRO A 247 -33.91 0.33 6.67
CA PRO A 247 -33.42 0.02 5.32
C PRO A 247 -32.86 -1.41 5.21
N ALA A 248 -32.90 -1.97 4.00
CA ALA A 248 -32.40 -3.33 3.73
C ALA A 248 -30.86 -3.37 3.71
N ARG A 249 -30.23 -2.28 3.25
CA ARG A 249 -28.79 -2.11 3.16
C ARG A 249 -28.38 -0.74 3.67
N SER A 250 -27.26 -0.67 4.36
CA SER A 250 -26.69 0.62 4.78
C SER A 250 -25.17 0.59 4.87
N LEU A 251 -24.59 1.78 4.81
CA LEU A 251 -23.23 2.09 5.26
C LEU A 251 -23.29 2.46 6.74
N PHE A 252 -22.50 1.78 7.55
CA PHE A 252 -22.45 1.94 8.99
C PHE A 252 -21.10 2.50 9.44
N LYS A 253 -21.13 3.33 10.47
CA LYS A 253 -19.97 3.74 11.25
C LYS A 253 -20.12 3.19 12.66
N TRP A 254 -19.11 2.50 13.16
CA TRP A 254 -19.02 2.01 14.53
C TRP A 254 -17.96 2.79 15.31
N HIS A 255 -18.26 3.14 16.55
CA HIS A 255 -17.28 3.72 17.47
C HIS A 255 -17.72 3.47 18.92
N ASN A 256 -16.81 2.99 19.76
CA ASN A 256 -17.01 2.81 21.21
C ASN A 256 -18.34 2.12 21.55
N GLY A 257 -18.61 0.99 20.90
CA GLY A 257 -19.81 0.17 21.15
C GLY A 257 -21.09 0.69 20.49
N THR A 258 -21.06 1.83 19.81
CA THR A 258 -22.23 2.40 19.12
C THR A 258 -22.08 2.26 17.62
N THR A 259 -23.10 1.71 16.96
CA THR A 259 -23.21 1.70 15.49
C THR A 259 -24.18 2.78 15.04
N LYS A 260 -23.82 3.56 14.02
CA LYS A 260 -24.65 4.59 13.40
C LYS A 260 -24.80 4.31 11.91
N VAL A 261 -25.98 4.57 11.37
CA VAL A 261 -26.21 4.56 9.91
C VAL A 261 -25.71 5.87 9.33
N ILE A 262 -24.82 5.80 8.35
CA ILE A 262 -24.28 6.95 7.62
C ILE A 262 -25.11 7.20 6.36
N LEU A 263 -25.37 6.13 5.61
CA LEU A 263 -26.14 6.19 4.38
C LEU A 263 -27.00 4.94 4.24
N SER A 264 -28.28 5.14 3.96
CA SER A 264 -29.24 4.05 3.71
C SER A 264 -29.50 3.90 2.21
N GLU A 265 -29.75 2.68 1.77
CA GLU A 265 -30.32 2.44 0.45
C GLU A 265 -31.66 3.18 0.30
N GLY A 266 -31.85 3.89 -0.81
CA GLY A 266 -33.01 4.72 -1.08
C GLY A 266 -32.95 6.14 -0.52
N ALA A 267 -31.88 6.53 0.19
CA ALA A 267 -31.70 7.90 0.64
C ALA A 267 -31.62 8.87 -0.56
N ALA A 268 -32.21 10.06 -0.43
CA ALA A 268 -32.14 11.09 -1.46
C ALA A 268 -30.71 11.62 -1.62
N VAL A 269 -30.31 11.92 -2.86
CA VAL A 269 -29.02 12.52 -3.16
C VAL A 269 -29.10 14.05 -2.95
N PRO A 270 -28.22 14.66 -2.14
CA PRO A 270 -28.24 16.11 -1.94
C PRO A 270 -28.11 16.88 -3.26
N GLY A 271 -29.01 17.82 -3.51
CA GLY A 271 -28.98 18.68 -4.70
C GLY A 271 -29.57 18.08 -5.98
N MET A 272 -29.81 16.76 -6.05
CA MET A 272 -30.36 16.09 -7.24
C MET A 272 -31.81 15.66 -7.02
N ALA A 273 -32.75 16.38 -7.61
CA ALA A 273 -34.16 16.02 -7.52
C ALA A 273 -34.40 14.64 -8.15
N ASN A 274 -35.33 13.87 -7.57
CA ASN A 274 -35.69 12.52 -8.05
C ASN A 274 -34.52 11.52 -8.11
N THR A 275 -33.42 11.76 -7.41
CA THR A 275 -32.27 10.84 -7.42
C THR A 275 -32.06 10.24 -6.03
N ILE A 276 -31.88 8.92 -5.98
CA ILE A 276 -31.62 8.17 -4.75
C ILE A 276 -30.30 7.40 -4.81
N PHE A 277 -29.70 7.18 -3.65
CA PHE A 277 -28.58 6.26 -3.49
C PHE A 277 -29.07 4.81 -3.55
N THR A 278 -28.45 4.03 -4.42
CA THR A 278 -28.58 2.57 -4.52
C THR A 278 -27.26 1.96 -4.05
N LEU A 279 -27.34 1.21 -2.96
CA LEU A 279 -26.17 0.58 -2.36
C LEU A 279 -25.87 -0.80 -2.96
N GLY A 280 -26.74 -1.31 -3.84
CA GLY A 280 -26.48 -2.37 -4.82
C GLY A 280 -26.09 -3.74 -4.25
N LEU A 281 -26.00 -4.77 -5.10
CA LEU A 281 -25.36 -6.05 -4.75
C LEU A 281 -23.85 -6.06 -5.03
N TYR A 282 -23.37 -5.07 -5.80
CA TYR A 282 -21.97 -4.90 -6.11
C TYR A 282 -21.19 -4.53 -4.85
N PRO A 283 -19.89 -4.85 -4.79
CA PRO A 283 -19.05 -4.38 -3.70
C PRO A 283 -19.09 -2.86 -3.71
N LEU A 284 -19.80 -2.27 -2.75
CA LEU A 284 -19.46 -0.92 -2.32
C LEU A 284 -17.98 -0.96 -1.94
N LYS A 285 -17.24 0.14 -2.02
CA LYS A 285 -16.02 0.33 -1.23
C LYS A 285 -16.29 1.44 -0.25
N ALA A 286 -15.82 1.28 0.98
CA ALA A 286 -15.93 2.29 2.01
C ALA A 286 -14.66 2.28 2.85
N THR A 287 -14.06 3.45 3.05
CA THR A 287 -12.83 3.64 3.81
C THR A 287 -12.99 4.83 4.74
N ILE A 288 -12.51 4.69 5.98
CA ILE A 288 -12.49 5.78 6.97
C ILE A 288 -11.07 6.34 7.13
N THR A 289 -10.95 7.66 7.13
CA THR A 289 -9.70 8.39 7.37
C THR A 289 -9.44 8.58 8.87
N ASP A 290 -8.23 9.00 9.25
CA ASP A 290 -7.95 9.33 10.65
C ASP A 290 -8.66 10.62 11.11
N GLN A 291 -9.19 11.40 10.17
CA GLN A 291 -10.04 12.57 10.37
C GLN A 291 -11.50 12.16 10.42
N SER A 292 -11.80 10.86 10.46
CA SER A 292 -13.14 10.33 10.64
C SER A 292 -14.09 10.53 9.44
N GLU A 293 -13.56 11.02 8.32
CA GLU A 293 -14.25 11.13 7.03
C GLU A 293 -14.39 9.75 6.39
N ILE A 294 -15.50 9.53 5.68
CA ILE A 294 -15.79 8.24 5.04
C ILE A 294 -15.87 8.42 3.54
N ILE A 295 -14.94 7.84 2.81
CA ILE A 295 -14.98 7.80 1.36
C ILE A 295 -15.69 6.53 0.95
N PHE A 296 -16.71 6.63 0.09
CA PHE A 296 -17.45 5.47 -0.38
C PHE A 296 -17.92 5.59 -1.82
N THR A 297 -18.08 4.44 -2.47
CA THR A 297 -18.69 4.34 -3.81
C THR A 297 -20.20 4.13 -3.67
N ALA A 298 -21.01 4.69 -4.57
CA ALA A 298 -22.44 4.40 -4.64
C ALA A 298 -22.96 4.42 -6.09
N VAL A 299 -24.09 3.76 -6.33
CA VAL A 299 -24.85 3.92 -7.57
C VAL A 299 -25.97 4.91 -7.31
N LEU A 300 -26.09 5.94 -8.13
CA LEU A 300 -27.21 6.86 -8.10
C LEU A 300 -28.28 6.33 -9.06
N LYS A 301 -29.55 6.44 -8.68
CA LYS A 301 -30.69 6.05 -9.51
C LYS A 301 -31.70 7.19 -9.58
N ASP A 302 -32.02 7.60 -10.80
CA ASP A 302 -33.16 8.49 -11.05
C ASP A 302 -34.46 7.70 -10.90
N THR A 303 -35.36 8.16 -10.03
CA THR A 303 -36.62 7.49 -9.71
C THR A 303 -37.68 7.61 -10.80
N VAL A 304 -37.51 8.53 -11.75
CA VAL A 304 -38.42 8.78 -12.88
C VAL A 304 -37.93 8.05 -14.12
N SER A 305 -36.69 8.28 -14.54
CA SER A 305 -36.12 7.68 -15.77
C SER A 305 -35.56 6.27 -15.56
N SER A 306 -35.34 5.86 -14.30
CA SER A 306 -34.60 4.65 -13.94
C SER A 306 -33.14 4.60 -14.42
N LYS A 307 -32.59 5.71 -14.93
CA LYS A 307 -31.17 5.83 -15.27
C LYS A 307 -30.33 5.64 -14.00
N THR A 308 -29.18 4.99 -14.15
CA THR A 308 -28.21 4.81 -13.07
C THR A 308 -26.84 5.32 -13.45
N GLN A 309 -26.13 5.90 -12.49
CA GLN A 309 -24.74 6.33 -12.66
C GLN A 309 -23.91 5.96 -11.43
N SER A 310 -22.67 5.53 -11.66
CA SER A 310 -21.71 5.30 -10.57
C SER A 310 -21.21 6.62 -10.01
N SER A 311 -20.86 6.64 -8.74
CA SER A 311 -20.35 7.83 -8.07
C SER A 311 -19.43 7.49 -6.91
N VAL A 312 -18.57 8.44 -6.55
CA VAL A 312 -17.76 8.38 -5.34
C VAL A 312 -18.05 9.62 -4.50
N TRP A 313 -18.18 9.42 -3.20
CA TRP A 313 -18.59 10.42 -2.24
C TRP A 313 -17.68 10.40 -1.01
N VAL A 314 -17.61 11.54 -0.35
CA VAL A 314 -16.97 11.70 0.96
C VAL A 314 -18.05 12.15 1.94
N ALA A 315 -18.35 11.32 2.94
CA ALA A 315 -19.14 11.72 4.10
C ALA A 315 -18.23 12.36 5.13
N GLN A 316 -18.44 13.66 5.36
CA GLN A 316 -17.77 14.44 6.38
C GLN A 316 -18.23 14.04 7.78
N ASN A 317 -17.50 14.48 8.81
CA ASN A 317 -17.84 14.19 10.21
C ASN A 317 -19.20 14.74 10.67
N ASP A 318 -19.65 15.82 10.06
CA ASP A 318 -20.96 16.42 10.32
C ASP A 318 -22.10 15.73 9.54
N GLY A 319 -21.78 14.70 8.75
CA GLY A 319 -22.72 13.97 7.89
C GLY A 319 -22.96 14.60 6.53
N LYS A 320 -22.31 15.73 6.21
CA LYS A 320 -22.36 16.31 4.86
C LYS A 320 -21.76 15.34 3.84
N LEU A 321 -22.43 15.19 2.70
CA LEU A 321 -21.97 14.35 1.59
C LEU A 321 -21.41 15.23 0.48
N ASP A 322 -20.13 15.09 0.21
CA ASP A 322 -19.41 15.78 -0.84
C ASP A 322 -19.16 14.83 -2.02
N LEU A 323 -19.51 15.24 -3.24
CA LEU A 323 -19.25 14.43 -4.44
C LEU A 323 -17.76 14.49 -4.78
N LEU A 324 -17.10 13.35 -4.93
CA LEU A 324 -15.76 13.27 -5.50
C LEU A 324 -15.81 13.21 -7.03
N VAL A 325 -16.56 12.26 -7.57
CA VAL A 325 -16.71 12.04 -9.02
C VAL A 325 -18.05 11.39 -9.33
N LEU A 326 -18.64 11.77 -10.46
CA LEU A 326 -19.82 11.16 -11.06
C LEU A 326 -19.46 10.55 -12.43
N ASP A 327 -19.99 9.37 -12.71
CA ASP A 327 -19.91 8.73 -14.02
C ASP A 327 -20.53 9.62 -15.12
N GLY A 328 -19.87 9.72 -16.26
CA GLY A 328 -20.23 10.62 -17.37
C GLY A 328 -19.55 11.99 -17.35
N GLU A 329 -18.79 12.34 -16.30
CA GLU A 329 -18.01 13.58 -16.25
C GLU A 329 -16.95 13.63 -17.36
N ILE A 330 -16.69 14.82 -17.88
CA ILE A 330 -15.68 15.08 -18.91
C ILE A 330 -14.34 15.39 -18.23
N LEU A 331 -13.25 14.76 -18.65
CA LEU A 331 -11.94 15.03 -18.07
C LEU A 331 -11.43 16.44 -18.44
N ALA A 332 -10.87 17.16 -17.47
CA ALA A 332 -10.47 18.56 -17.67
C ALA A 332 -9.31 18.72 -18.66
N ASP A 333 -8.42 17.72 -18.70
CA ASP A 333 -7.27 17.63 -19.61
C ASP A 333 -7.63 17.09 -21.00
N ASP A 334 -8.80 16.43 -21.13
CA ASP A 334 -9.28 15.90 -22.40
C ASP A 334 -10.80 16.08 -22.53
N PRO A 335 -11.26 17.18 -23.16
CA PRO A 335 -12.69 17.50 -23.24
C PRO A 335 -13.47 16.56 -24.17
N THR A 336 -12.78 15.69 -24.91
CA THR A 336 -13.41 14.70 -25.79
C THR A 336 -13.75 13.40 -25.06
N GLU A 337 -13.18 13.21 -23.87
CA GLU A 337 -13.25 11.97 -23.12
C GLU A 337 -14.19 12.09 -21.93
N ARG A 338 -15.13 11.16 -21.85
CA ARG A 338 -16.04 10.99 -20.71
C ARG A 338 -15.62 9.82 -19.86
N LEU A 339 -15.76 9.99 -18.54
CA LEU A 339 -15.69 8.88 -17.61
C LEU A 339 -16.87 7.94 -17.88
N GLU A 340 -16.57 6.70 -18.17
CA GLU A 340 -17.55 5.62 -18.32
C GLU A 340 -16.97 4.42 -17.59
N ASN A 341 -17.52 3.96 -16.45
CA ASN A 341 -17.42 2.52 -16.15
C ASN A 341 -18.13 1.97 -14.89
N PRO A 342 -18.50 0.67 -14.93
CA PRO A 342 -18.56 -0.29 -13.81
C PRO A 342 -17.25 -0.64 -13.05
N LYS A 343 -16.14 0.10 -13.21
CA LYS A 343 -14.84 -0.20 -12.55
C LYS A 343 -14.46 0.72 -11.40
N ILE A 344 -15.29 1.71 -11.08
CA ILE A 344 -15.08 2.60 -9.92
C ILE A 344 -15.03 1.80 -8.60
N TYR A 345 -15.57 0.59 -8.57
CA TYR A 345 -15.98 -0.07 -7.34
C TYR A 345 -14.88 -0.63 -6.42
N PRO A 346 -13.76 -1.24 -6.87
CA PRO A 346 -12.77 -1.76 -5.91
C PRO A 346 -11.49 -0.92 -5.76
N TYR A 347 -11.25 0.09 -6.62
CA TYR A 347 -9.92 0.69 -6.79
C TYR A 347 -9.86 2.17 -6.38
N LEU A 348 -10.36 2.47 -5.18
CA LEU A 348 -10.36 3.80 -4.60
C LEU A 348 -9.50 3.81 -3.34
N GLU A 349 -8.47 4.64 -3.29
CA GLU A 349 -7.69 4.87 -2.08
C GLU A 349 -7.73 6.36 -1.72
N SER A 350 -7.56 6.70 -0.45
CA SER A 350 -7.68 8.10 0.00
C SER A 350 -6.71 8.43 1.11
N THR A 351 -6.37 9.71 1.19
CA THR A 351 -5.59 10.32 2.26
C THR A 351 -6.49 10.75 3.42
N ASN A 352 -5.83 11.29 4.44
CA ASN A 352 -6.41 11.97 5.58
C ASN A 352 -7.05 13.36 5.28
N ARG A 353 -7.06 13.80 4.02
CA ARG A 353 -7.63 15.11 3.63
C ARG A 353 -8.61 14.98 2.47
N GLY A 354 -9.17 13.79 2.25
CA GLY A 354 -10.05 13.52 1.13
C GLY A 354 -9.38 13.50 -0.25
N LEU A 355 -8.07 13.75 -0.39
CA LEU A 355 -7.35 13.49 -1.64
C LEU A 355 -7.44 11.99 -1.94
N SER A 356 -8.02 11.65 -3.07
CA SER A 356 -8.34 10.28 -3.46
C SER A 356 -7.71 9.94 -4.81
N ILE A 357 -7.20 8.71 -4.92
CA ILE A 357 -6.74 8.12 -6.18
C ILE A 357 -7.73 7.04 -6.61
N LEU A 358 -8.12 7.05 -7.88
CA LEU A 358 -9.06 6.06 -8.41
C LEU A 358 -8.77 5.66 -9.85
N VAL A 359 -9.18 4.45 -10.20
CA VAL A 359 -9.08 3.92 -11.56
C VAL A 359 -10.44 4.07 -12.25
N ALA A 360 -10.45 4.76 -13.37
CA ALA A 360 -11.63 4.94 -14.22
C ALA A 360 -11.39 4.35 -15.61
N SER A 361 -12.46 4.14 -16.36
CA SER A 361 -12.33 3.94 -17.82
C SER A 361 -12.99 5.06 -18.57
N ARG A 362 -12.58 5.18 -19.83
CA ARG A 362 -13.01 6.19 -20.77
C ARG A 362 -13.95 5.60 -21.81
N GLU A 363 -14.98 6.37 -22.18
CA GLU A 363 -16.05 5.96 -23.11
C GLU A 363 -15.50 5.61 -24.49
N THR A 364 -14.61 6.46 -25.01
CA THR A 364 -13.92 6.20 -26.27
C THR A 364 -12.73 5.29 -26.01
N GLU A 365 -12.67 4.18 -26.77
CA GLU A 365 -11.56 3.21 -26.79
C GLU A 365 -11.36 2.34 -25.53
N ARG A 366 -12.20 2.45 -24.49
CA ARG A 366 -12.08 1.69 -23.23
C ARG A 366 -10.71 1.83 -22.57
N ARG A 367 -10.06 2.98 -22.75
CA ARG A 367 -8.78 3.27 -22.08
C ARG A 367 -8.98 3.39 -20.58
N THR A 368 -8.01 2.89 -19.83
CA THR A 368 -7.99 3.02 -18.36
C THR A 368 -7.24 4.29 -18.00
N ALA A 369 -7.78 5.09 -17.08
CA ALA A 369 -7.15 6.29 -16.55
C ALA A 369 -6.99 6.17 -15.04
N LEU A 370 -5.86 6.65 -14.54
CA LEU A 370 -5.60 6.82 -13.12
C LEU A 370 -5.84 8.30 -12.78
N LEU A 371 -6.78 8.58 -11.88
CA LEU A 371 -7.21 9.93 -11.54
C LEU A 371 -6.88 10.25 -10.09
N LEU A 372 -6.57 11.51 -9.81
CA LEU A 372 -6.27 12.03 -8.47
C LEU A 372 -7.01 13.35 -8.23
N GLY A 373 -7.62 13.51 -7.05
CA GLY A 373 -8.21 14.79 -6.66
C GLY A 373 -8.97 14.73 -5.34
N GLU A 374 -9.41 15.89 -4.88
CA GLU A 374 -10.18 16.07 -3.64
C GLU A 374 -11.68 16.14 -3.95
N PRO A 375 -12.58 15.89 -2.99
CA PRO A 375 -14.03 16.03 -3.20
C PRO A 375 -14.45 17.49 -3.41
N ARG A 376 -15.55 17.69 -4.14
CA ARG A 376 -16.14 19.02 -4.37
C ARG A 376 -16.70 19.52 -3.06
N SER A 377 -16.49 20.81 -2.77
CA SER A 377 -17.14 21.46 -1.63
C SER A 377 -18.66 21.55 -1.77
N THR A 378 -19.19 21.43 -3.00
CA THR A 378 -20.63 21.41 -3.32
C THR A 378 -20.92 20.43 -4.45
N GLN A 379 -22.05 19.73 -4.39
CA GLN A 379 -22.55 18.90 -5.49
C GLN A 379 -23.12 19.82 -6.59
N PRO A 380 -22.52 19.92 -7.79
CA PRO A 380 -22.91 20.95 -8.76
C PRO A 380 -24.01 20.51 -9.74
N TYR A 381 -24.48 19.27 -9.64
CA TYR A 381 -25.46 18.72 -10.58
C TYR A 381 -26.85 18.68 -9.96
N THR A 382 -27.86 18.96 -10.78
CA THR A 382 -29.27 18.88 -10.36
C THR A 382 -29.96 17.60 -10.82
N SER A 383 -29.33 16.84 -11.75
CA SER A 383 -29.79 15.53 -12.22
C SER A 383 -28.64 14.65 -12.75
N LEU A 384 -28.92 13.37 -13.04
CA LEU A 384 -27.98 12.44 -13.67
C LEU A 384 -27.72 12.73 -15.17
N GLU A 385 -28.37 13.73 -15.76
CA GLU A 385 -28.13 14.11 -17.17
C GLU A 385 -27.08 15.22 -17.32
N GLU A 386 -26.69 15.87 -16.23
CA GLU A 386 -25.89 17.10 -16.24
C GLU A 386 -24.40 16.87 -15.93
N ALA A 387 -23.83 15.72 -16.29
CA ALA A 387 -22.43 15.44 -15.99
C ALA A 387 -21.49 16.46 -16.67
N GLY A 388 -20.81 17.26 -15.84
CA GLY A 388 -19.96 18.39 -16.24
C GLY A 388 -18.48 18.02 -16.32
N LEU A 389 -17.60 19.01 -16.20
CA LEU A 389 -16.16 18.78 -16.10
C LEU A 389 -15.83 18.09 -14.77
N SER A 390 -14.95 17.09 -14.82
CA SER A 390 -14.36 16.49 -13.65
C SER A 390 -13.33 17.43 -13.04
N GLN A 391 -13.29 17.48 -11.71
CA GLN A 391 -12.26 18.19 -10.96
C GLN A 391 -10.99 17.34 -10.76
N LEU A 392 -11.06 16.05 -11.09
CA LEU A 392 -9.93 15.15 -10.93
C LEU A 392 -8.90 15.40 -12.03
N SER A 393 -7.63 15.27 -11.66
CA SER A 393 -6.51 15.35 -12.59
C SER A 393 -6.11 13.94 -13.04
N THR A 394 -5.83 13.77 -14.33
CA THR A 394 -5.24 12.53 -14.84
C THR A 394 -3.78 12.42 -14.39
N LEU A 395 -3.45 11.31 -13.72
CA LEU A 395 -2.08 10.95 -13.34
C LEU A 395 -1.39 10.15 -14.45
N ALA A 396 -2.08 9.15 -14.97
CA ALA A 396 -1.58 8.27 -16.02
C ALA A 396 -2.75 7.78 -16.87
N LEU A 397 -2.50 7.65 -18.17
CA LEU A 397 -3.48 7.17 -19.13
C LEU A 397 -2.89 6.00 -19.91
N LEU A 398 -3.71 4.98 -20.14
CA LEU A 398 -3.38 3.87 -21.01
C LEU A 398 -3.06 4.38 -22.43
N GLY A 399 -1.88 4.03 -22.94
CA GLY A 399 -1.39 4.47 -24.25
C GLY A 399 -0.51 5.71 -24.21
N ASP A 400 -0.45 6.44 -23.10
CA ASP A 400 0.40 7.62 -23.00
C ASP A 400 1.86 7.25 -22.73
N PRO A 401 2.82 8.08 -23.18
CA PRO A 401 4.23 7.85 -22.90
C PRO A 401 4.52 8.04 -21.41
N PRO A 402 5.10 7.04 -20.73
CA PRO A 402 5.51 7.16 -19.34
C PRO A 402 6.68 8.16 -19.20
N PRO A 403 6.71 8.97 -18.14
CA PRO A 403 7.76 9.97 -17.92
C PRO A 403 9.13 9.29 -17.73
N GLY A 404 10.16 9.88 -18.33
CA GLY A 404 11.54 9.40 -18.22
C GLY A 404 11.92 8.25 -19.17
N LEU A 405 10.99 7.76 -19.99
CA LEU A 405 11.28 6.81 -21.07
C LEU A 405 11.20 7.50 -22.44
N GLY A 406 11.72 6.85 -23.47
CA GLY A 406 11.68 7.39 -24.84
C GLY A 406 10.28 7.37 -25.43
N ASP A 407 10.04 8.21 -26.45
CA ASP A 407 8.73 8.41 -27.09
C ASP A 407 8.10 7.13 -27.68
N SER A 408 8.88 6.06 -27.86
CA SER A 408 8.38 4.77 -28.31
C SER A 408 7.67 3.97 -27.21
N TRP A 409 7.91 4.29 -25.94
CA TRP A 409 7.33 3.60 -24.79
C TRP A 409 5.95 4.16 -24.45
N PHE A 410 5.06 3.30 -23.96
CA PHE A 410 3.73 3.71 -23.49
C PHE A 410 3.24 2.82 -22.34
N PHE A 411 2.27 3.31 -21.57
CA PHE A 411 1.53 2.50 -20.59
C PHE A 411 0.63 1.49 -21.33
N ALA A 412 1.07 0.23 -21.40
CA ALA A 412 0.36 -0.85 -22.06
C ALA A 412 -0.76 -1.46 -21.22
N ILE A 413 -0.62 -1.44 -19.88
CA ILE A 413 -1.68 -1.77 -18.91
C ILE A 413 -1.48 -0.90 -17.66
N LEU A 414 -2.48 -0.14 -17.25
CA LEU A 414 -2.53 0.40 -15.88
C LEU A 414 -3.15 -0.67 -14.99
N THR A 415 -2.36 -1.21 -14.04
CA THR A 415 -2.92 -2.18 -13.10
C THR A 415 -3.85 -1.46 -12.14
N ASN A 416 -4.79 -2.21 -11.57
CA ASN A 416 -5.68 -1.65 -10.57
C ASN A 416 -5.06 -1.66 -9.16
N GLN A 417 -3.73 -1.71 -9.08
CA GLN A 417 -2.96 -1.80 -7.86
C GLN A 417 -2.33 -0.44 -7.59
N VAL A 418 -3.10 0.38 -6.88
CA VAL A 418 -2.77 1.76 -6.54
C VAL A 418 -2.64 1.90 -5.03
N ALA A 419 -1.80 2.81 -4.58
CA ALA A 419 -1.59 3.12 -3.18
C ALA A 419 -1.53 4.63 -3.02
N ILE A 420 -2.00 5.14 -1.88
CA ILE A 420 -1.81 6.53 -1.48
C ILE A 420 -1.55 6.58 0.02
N ASN A 421 -0.62 7.41 0.46
CA ASN A 421 -0.32 7.53 1.89
C ASN A 421 -0.93 8.80 2.49
N LYS A 422 -0.81 8.99 3.81
CA LYS A 422 -1.41 10.15 4.51
C LYS A 422 -0.88 11.50 4.03
N THR A 423 0.30 11.51 3.41
CA THR A 423 0.96 12.73 2.91
C THR A 423 0.54 13.10 1.48
N GLY A 424 -0.27 12.26 0.82
CA GLY A 424 -0.68 12.46 -0.57
C GLY A 424 0.34 12.00 -1.60
N GLN A 425 1.38 11.28 -1.19
CA GLN A 425 2.17 10.50 -2.14
C GLN A 425 1.33 9.30 -2.61
N PHE A 426 1.53 8.88 -3.85
CA PHE A 426 0.93 7.68 -4.42
C PHE A 426 1.99 6.74 -4.97
N ALA A 427 1.61 5.47 -5.13
CA ALA A 427 2.36 4.48 -5.89
C ALA A 427 1.41 3.60 -6.70
N PHE A 428 1.85 3.11 -7.87
CA PHE A 428 1.06 2.15 -8.64
C PHE A 428 1.95 1.23 -9.48
N SER A 429 1.42 0.08 -9.87
CA SER A 429 2.06 -0.82 -10.84
C SER A 429 1.46 -0.65 -12.23
N SER A 430 2.28 -0.80 -13.28
CA SER A 430 1.83 -0.84 -14.66
C SER A 430 2.67 -1.79 -15.51
N LEU A 431 2.11 -2.21 -16.65
CA LEU A 431 2.86 -2.80 -17.75
C LEU A 431 3.18 -1.69 -18.73
N ILE A 432 4.47 -1.50 -19.03
CA ILE A 432 4.93 -0.62 -20.10
C ILE A 432 5.43 -1.46 -21.28
N ALA A 433 5.34 -0.92 -22.49
CA ALA A 433 5.86 -1.57 -23.69
C ALA A 433 6.42 -0.53 -24.66
N ASP A 434 7.41 -0.95 -25.45
CA ASP A 434 7.95 -0.21 -26.58
C ASP A 434 7.14 -0.55 -27.84
N SER A 435 6.61 0.47 -28.50
CA SER A 435 5.85 0.36 -29.76
C SER A 435 6.65 -0.28 -30.90
N SER A 436 7.98 -0.26 -30.85
CA SER A 436 8.85 -0.94 -31.82
C SER A 436 8.94 -2.45 -31.61
N ASN A 437 8.64 -2.97 -30.41
CA ASN A 437 8.70 -4.40 -30.08
C ASN A 437 7.69 -4.77 -28.97
N LEU A 438 6.40 -4.78 -29.30
CA LEU A 438 5.31 -4.95 -28.32
C LEU A 438 5.34 -6.24 -27.48
N VAL A 439 5.98 -7.31 -27.98
CA VAL A 439 5.96 -8.63 -27.32
C VAL A 439 7.12 -8.76 -26.35
N GLU A 440 8.35 -8.43 -26.78
CA GLU A 440 9.55 -8.68 -25.96
C GLU A 440 9.91 -7.50 -25.07
N SER A 441 9.38 -6.29 -25.34
CA SER A 441 9.65 -5.09 -24.54
C SER A 441 8.74 -4.92 -23.31
N GLN A 442 7.80 -5.84 -23.08
CA GLN A 442 6.86 -5.72 -21.97
C GLN A 442 7.60 -5.78 -20.63
N GLN A 443 7.45 -4.74 -19.82
CA GLN A 443 8.07 -4.65 -18.51
C GLN A 443 7.02 -4.28 -17.46
N ILE A 444 7.01 -5.04 -16.36
CA ILE A 444 6.30 -4.61 -15.16
C ILE A 444 7.11 -3.46 -14.55
N SER A 445 6.41 -2.41 -14.16
CA SER A 445 6.98 -1.19 -13.60
C SER A 445 6.21 -0.74 -12.38
N ILE A 446 6.92 -0.12 -11.44
CA ILE A 446 6.39 0.51 -10.23
C ILE A 446 6.71 2.00 -10.33
N TRP A 447 5.69 2.81 -10.11
CA TRP A 447 5.71 4.26 -10.18
C TRP A 447 5.37 4.86 -8.84
N ARG A 448 5.86 6.07 -8.56
CA ARG A 448 5.41 6.89 -7.44
C ARG A 448 5.38 8.38 -7.79
N GLY A 449 4.67 9.17 -7.01
CA GLY A 449 4.60 10.63 -7.17
C GLY A 449 3.75 11.27 -6.08
N LYS A 450 3.50 12.59 -6.15
CA LYS A 450 2.48 13.33 -5.38
C LYS A 450 1.44 13.99 -6.30
N ASN A 451 1.75 14.15 -7.58
CA ASN A 451 0.88 14.64 -8.64
C ASN A 451 1.35 14.07 -10.00
N SER A 452 0.76 14.53 -11.11
CA SER A 452 1.14 14.05 -12.45
C SER A 452 2.51 14.55 -12.91
N LEU A 453 2.98 15.69 -12.40
CA LEU A 453 4.23 16.32 -12.82
C LEU A 453 5.47 15.77 -12.11
N ASP A 454 5.29 15.06 -11.00
CA ASP A 454 6.39 14.49 -10.19
C ASP A 454 6.36 12.96 -10.17
N MET A 455 5.66 12.35 -11.12
CA MET A 455 5.62 10.90 -11.29
C MET A 455 6.97 10.38 -11.78
N GLU A 456 7.53 9.40 -11.05
CA GLU A 456 8.82 8.78 -11.36
C GLU A 456 8.76 7.25 -11.37
N LEU A 457 9.55 6.66 -12.28
CA LEU A 457 9.79 5.23 -12.35
C LEU A 457 10.77 4.81 -11.25
N VAL A 458 10.33 3.95 -10.32
CA VAL A 458 11.16 3.53 -9.18
C VAL A 458 11.66 2.10 -9.25
N ALA A 459 10.98 1.23 -10.00
CA ALA A 459 11.48 -0.08 -10.34
C ALA A 459 10.84 -0.60 -11.63
N ASN A 460 11.59 -1.30 -12.47
CA ASN A 460 11.07 -2.02 -13.63
C ASN A 460 11.84 -3.33 -13.88
N THR A 461 11.22 -4.26 -14.60
CA THR A 461 11.93 -5.42 -15.14
C THR A 461 13.12 -4.95 -15.99
N GLY A 462 14.29 -5.54 -15.76
CA GLY A 462 15.57 -5.16 -16.38
C GLY A 462 16.37 -4.13 -15.58
N MET A 463 15.82 -3.55 -14.51
CA MET A 463 16.55 -2.62 -13.65
C MET A 463 17.74 -3.32 -12.97
N THR A 464 18.91 -2.70 -13.06
CA THR A 464 20.08 -3.10 -12.27
C THR A 464 20.00 -2.48 -10.89
N LEU A 465 20.20 -3.29 -9.85
CA LEU A 465 20.28 -2.87 -8.46
C LEU A 465 21.57 -3.37 -7.82
N PHE A 466 21.97 -2.75 -6.71
CA PHE A 466 23.11 -3.18 -5.92
C PHE A 466 22.61 -3.94 -4.69
N ALA A 467 22.81 -5.25 -4.66
CA ALA A 467 22.42 -6.12 -3.55
C ALA A 467 23.56 -7.08 -3.21
N ASN A 468 23.83 -7.23 -1.91
CA ASN A 468 24.90 -8.08 -1.38
C ASN A 468 26.26 -7.80 -2.04
N GLU A 469 26.61 -6.52 -2.13
CA GLU A 469 27.86 -6.06 -2.73
C GLU A 469 28.02 -6.36 -4.23
N GLN A 470 26.94 -6.77 -4.90
CA GLN A 470 26.94 -7.14 -6.31
C GLN A 470 25.91 -6.34 -7.10
N ILE A 471 26.24 -6.04 -8.36
CA ILE A 471 25.27 -5.52 -9.32
C ILE A 471 24.45 -6.72 -9.81
N ARG A 472 23.13 -6.63 -9.65
CA ARG A 472 22.17 -7.68 -10.03
C ARG A 472 21.04 -7.07 -10.82
N THR A 473 20.33 -7.86 -11.60
CA THR A 473 19.24 -7.37 -12.46
C THR A 473 17.91 -7.96 -12.01
N LEU A 474 16.87 -7.13 -11.88
CA LEU A 474 15.50 -7.61 -11.68
C LEU A 474 14.99 -8.24 -12.96
N LYS A 475 14.76 -9.55 -12.94
CA LYS A 475 14.15 -10.30 -14.05
C LYS A 475 12.63 -10.20 -14.01
N GLU A 476 12.04 -10.24 -12.82
CA GLU A 476 10.59 -10.15 -12.62
C GLU A 476 10.30 -9.25 -11.42
N ILE A 477 9.19 -8.52 -11.49
CA ILE A 477 8.67 -7.70 -10.40
C ILE A 477 7.24 -8.16 -10.10
N GLY A 478 6.97 -8.42 -8.82
CA GLY A 478 5.62 -8.61 -8.33
C GLY A 478 4.92 -7.26 -8.24
N ASN A 479 3.69 -7.19 -8.75
CA ASN A 479 2.90 -5.98 -8.63
C ASN A 479 2.65 -5.62 -7.15
N ILE A 480 2.52 -4.33 -6.88
CA ILE A 480 2.16 -3.85 -5.54
C ILE A 480 0.71 -4.23 -5.19
N ASN A 481 0.34 -4.24 -3.92
CA ASN A 481 -1.01 -4.48 -3.39
C ASN A 481 -1.71 -5.71 -4.02
N ARG A 482 -0.96 -6.80 -4.24
CA ARG A 482 -1.54 -8.07 -4.68
C ARG A 482 -2.28 -8.73 -3.52
N ALA A 483 -3.49 -8.27 -3.24
CA ALA A 483 -4.38 -8.94 -2.31
C ALA A 483 -5.00 -10.18 -2.97
N SER A 484 -5.24 -11.26 -2.21
CA SER A 484 -5.96 -12.45 -2.72
C SER A 484 -7.43 -12.17 -2.93
N ASN A 485 -7.93 -11.10 -2.28
CA ASN A 485 -9.31 -10.69 -2.39
C ASN A 485 -9.39 -9.54 -3.41
N ALA A 486 -10.11 -9.77 -4.51
CA ALA A 486 -10.32 -8.76 -5.56
C ALA A 486 -10.95 -7.46 -5.04
N TYR A 487 -11.59 -7.51 -3.86
CA TYR A 487 -12.20 -6.34 -3.20
C TYR A 487 -11.22 -5.53 -2.34
N LYS A 488 -10.00 -6.04 -2.09
CA LYS A 488 -8.91 -5.36 -1.34
C LYS A 488 -7.78 -4.89 -2.25
N ASN A 489 -8.11 -4.61 -3.51
CA ASN A 489 -7.13 -4.10 -4.44
C ASN A 489 -6.88 -2.62 -4.16
N GLY A 490 -5.71 -2.34 -3.62
CA GLY A 490 -5.24 -1.01 -3.29
C GLY A 490 -4.67 -0.98 -1.87
N GLY A 491 -3.85 0.03 -1.58
CA GLY A 491 -3.13 0.12 -0.32
C GLY A 491 -3.05 1.56 0.13
N SER A 492 -4.00 2.00 0.95
CA SER A 492 -3.84 3.20 1.74
C SER A 492 -3.24 2.88 3.11
N THR A 493 -2.45 3.81 3.64
CA THR A 493 -2.02 3.79 5.05
C THR A 493 -3.14 4.22 6.00
N VAL A 494 -4.29 4.64 5.47
CA VAL A 494 -5.53 4.88 6.22
C VAL A 494 -6.44 3.65 6.16
N GLY A 495 -7.36 3.53 7.10
CA GLY A 495 -8.39 2.48 7.08
C GLY A 495 -7.94 1.09 7.54
N GLY A 496 -6.69 0.91 7.95
CA GLY A 496 -6.20 -0.34 8.57
C GLY A 496 -6.12 -1.53 7.61
N SER A 497 -6.07 -1.27 6.31
CA SER A 497 -5.94 -2.30 5.29
C SER A 497 -4.48 -2.71 5.06
N ILE A 498 -4.30 -3.76 4.28
CA ILE A 498 -2.98 -4.21 3.82
C ILE A 498 -2.41 -3.13 2.91
N THR A 499 -1.14 -2.78 3.09
CA THR A 499 -0.45 -1.86 2.20
C THR A 499 0.99 -2.28 1.97
N GLN A 500 1.48 -1.99 0.77
CA GLN A 500 2.88 -2.09 0.38
C GLN A 500 3.54 -0.72 0.23
N PHE A 501 2.90 0.32 0.79
CA PHE A 501 3.34 1.71 0.72
C PHE A 501 3.26 2.38 2.10
N SER A 502 4.35 3.01 2.55
CA SER A 502 4.43 3.67 3.88
C SER A 502 4.13 5.17 3.81
N ASP A 503 3.94 5.81 4.97
CA ASP A 503 3.80 7.27 5.07
C ASP A 503 5.12 8.02 4.80
N ARG A 504 6.23 7.29 4.66
CA ARG A 504 7.54 7.81 4.25
C ARG A 504 7.79 7.64 2.75
N GLY A 505 6.78 7.27 1.97
CA GLY A 505 6.94 7.03 0.54
C GLY A 505 7.78 5.78 0.20
N GLU A 506 7.97 4.88 1.16
CA GLU A 506 8.68 3.61 0.94
C GLU A 506 7.74 2.59 0.29
N ILE A 507 8.23 1.82 -0.68
CA ILE A 507 7.44 0.80 -1.39
C ILE A 507 8.12 -0.55 -1.20
N ILE A 508 7.38 -1.55 -0.70
CA ILE A 508 7.87 -2.93 -0.57
C ILE A 508 7.26 -3.83 -1.64
N PHE A 509 8.06 -4.67 -2.28
CA PHE A 509 7.59 -5.56 -3.33
C PHE A 509 8.40 -6.86 -3.39
N THR A 510 7.87 -7.87 -4.06
CA THR A 510 8.62 -9.10 -4.38
C THR A 510 9.24 -8.99 -5.77
N GLY A 511 10.36 -9.65 -6.00
CA GLY A 511 10.97 -9.72 -7.33
C GLY A 511 11.78 -10.98 -7.50
N VAL A 512 12.13 -11.29 -8.75
CA VAL A 512 13.04 -12.38 -9.12
C VAL A 512 14.27 -11.76 -9.77
N LEU A 513 15.45 -12.12 -9.32
CA LEU A 513 16.72 -11.67 -9.88
C LEU A 513 17.09 -12.51 -11.12
N SER A 514 18.01 -12.01 -11.95
CA SER A 514 18.49 -12.66 -13.18
C SER A 514 18.95 -14.11 -13.01
N GLU A 515 19.53 -14.41 -11.86
CA GLU A 515 20.01 -15.72 -11.43
C GLU A 515 18.90 -16.66 -10.95
N GLY A 516 17.65 -16.17 -10.87
CA GLY A 516 16.45 -16.93 -10.51
C GLY A 516 16.09 -16.91 -9.02
N SER A 517 16.87 -16.24 -8.17
CA SER A 517 16.51 -16.09 -6.75
C SER A 517 15.35 -15.09 -6.59
N ARG A 518 14.37 -15.46 -5.76
CA ARG A 518 13.29 -14.55 -5.36
C ARG A 518 13.72 -13.77 -4.12
N GLY A 519 13.38 -12.48 -4.08
CA GLY A 519 13.61 -11.62 -2.94
C GLY A 519 12.47 -10.66 -2.64
N ILE A 520 12.55 -10.03 -1.48
CA ILE A 520 11.75 -8.90 -1.05
C ILE A 520 12.63 -7.66 -1.13
N PHE A 521 12.13 -6.61 -1.77
CA PHE A 521 12.84 -5.38 -2.04
C PHE A 521 12.08 -4.19 -1.46
N LEU A 522 12.82 -3.19 -1.00
CA LEU A 522 12.29 -1.94 -0.46
C LEU A 522 12.86 -0.76 -1.26
N ILE A 523 11.98 0.03 -1.86
CA ILE A 523 12.28 1.34 -2.43
C ILE A 523 12.16 2.38 -1.31
N THR A 524 13.17 3.23 -1.13
CA THR A 524 13.10 4.39 -0.22
C THR A 524 12.90 5.70 -0.98
N ASP A 525 12.36 6.74 -0.34
CA ASP A 525 12.11 8.07 -0.93
C ASP A 525 13.39 8.88 -1.25
N GLY A 526 14.55 8.37 -0.84
CA GLY A 526 15.81 9.08 -1.00
C GLY A 526 15.93 10.32 -0.10
N GLU A 527 14.97 10.58 0.81
CA GLU A 527 14.98 11.79 1.65
C GLU A 527 16.13 11.76 2.64
N GLN A 528 16.48 10.59 3.17
CA GLN A 528 17.64 10.45 4.04
C GLN A 528 18.93 10.74 3.28
N GLU A 529 19.02 10.26 2.04
CA GLU A 529 20.14 10.48 1.13
C GLU A 529 20.28 11.97 0.77
N LYS A 530 19.17 12.63 0.42
CA LYS A 530 19.12 14.08 0.21
C LYS A 530 19.47 14.85 1.48
N ARG A 531 19.00 14.39 2.65
CA ARG A 531 19.29 15.02 3.95
C ARG A 531 20.77 14.96 4.29
N ILE A 532 21.45 13.85 3.98
CA ILE A 532 22.92 13.76 4.11
C ILE A 532 23.59 14.82 3.25
N PHE A 533 23.21 14.94 1.99
CA PHE A 533 23.79 15.93 1.09
C PHE A 533 23.58 17.36 1.60
N THR A 534 22.35 17.70 1.99
CA THR A 534 22.00 19.02 2.52
C THR A 534 22.74 19.33 3.83
N LEU A 535 22.79 18.39 4.78
CA LEU A 535 23.50 18.58 6.04
C LEU A 535 25.02 18.69 5.83
N ALA A 536 25.59 17.88 4.94
CA ALA A 536 27.01 17.94 4.60
C ALA A 536 27.38 19.31 4.00
N GLU A 537 26.58 19.82 3.07
CA GLU A 537 26.75 21.15 2.47
C GLU A 537 26.64 22.29 3.48
N GLN A 538 25.70 22.18 4.43
CA GLN A 538 25.47 23.20 5.45
C GLN A 538 26.58 23.23 6.51
N LEU A 539 27.02 22.06 6.96
CA LEU A 539 27.93 21.93 8.11
C LEU A 539 29.40 21.95 7.71
N PHE A 540 29.72 21.53 6.48
CA PHE A 540 31.08 21.46 5.95
C PHE A 540 31.17 22.09 4.55
N PRO A 541 30.78 23.38 4.40
CA PRO A 541 30.84 24.05 3.10
C PRO A 541 32.26 24.12 2.51
N GLU A 542 33.30 24.10 3.35
CA GLU A 542 34.70 24.01 2.93
C GLU A 542 35.07 22.68 2.28
N LEU A 543 34.27 21.63 2.52
CA LEU A 543 34.41 20.32 1.90
C LEU A 543 33.40 20.13 0.77
N PHE A 544 32.21 20.73 0.85
CA PHE A 544 31.08 20.48 -0.07
C PHE A 544 30.48 21.78 -0.62
N SER A 545 31.19 22.45 -1.54
CA SER A 545 30.74 23.69 -2.23
C SER A 545 30.81 23.56 -3.78
N PRO A 546 29.85 24.12 -4.53
CA PRO A 546 28.70 24.92 -4.07
C PRO A 546 27.58 24.05 -3.48
N ALA A 547 26.73 24.63 -2.63
CA ALA A 547 25.55 23.94 -2.11
C ALA A 547 24.51 23.67 -3.20
N ASN A 548 23.72 22.60 -3.02
CA ASN A 548 22.67 22.13 -3.93
C ASN A 548 23.10 21.83 -5.38
N PRO A 549 24.24 21.18 -5.64
CA PRO A 549 24.53 20.68 -6.97
C PRO A 549 23.52 19.57 -7.33
N ARG A 550 23.34 19.34 -8.63
CA ARG A 550 22.43 18.31 -9.13
C ARG A 550 22.88 16.92 -8.67
N ASN A 551 21.93 16.11 -8.20
CA ASN A 551 22.17 14.70 -7.91
C ASN A 551 22.52 13.95 -9.21
N GLN A 552 23.52 13.07 -9.14
CA GLN A 552 24.02 12.25 -10.23
C GLN A 552 23.99 10.77 -9.83
N ASN A 553 23.90 9.88 -10.81
CA ASN A 553 23.91 8.44 -10.59
C ASN A 553 24.98 7.77 -11.46
N ALA A 554 25.87 6.98 -10.87
CA ALA A 554 26.86 6.18 -11.59
C ALA A 554 27.32 4.99 -10.73
N GLU A 555 27.50 3.81 -11.34
CA GLU A 555 28.05 2.62 -10.67
C GLU A 555 27.35 2.24 -9.34
N GLY A 556 26.04 2.46 -9.27
CA GLY A 556 25.22 2.23 -8.08
C GLY A 556 25.33 3.30 -7.00
N TYR A 557 26.11 4.37 -7.22
CA TYR A 557 26.13 5.55 -6.36
C TYR A 557 25.06 6.56 -6.77
N LEU A 558 24.27 7.02 -5.80
CA LEU A 558 23.62 8.32 -5.82
C LEU A 558 24.60 9.33 -5.22
N TYR A 559 25.07 10.31 -5.98
CA TYR A 559 26.13 11.22 -5.52
C TYR A 559 25.96 12.66 -5.98
N ARG A 560 26.70 13.56 -5.33
CA ARG A 560 26.90 14.95 -5.74
C ARG A 560 28.38 15.21 -5.96
N TYR A 561 28.67 16.00 -6.99
CA TYR A 561 30.00 16.54 -7.24
C TYR A 561 29.98 18.03 -6.91
N TYR A 562 30.94 18.45 -6.09
CA TYR A 562 31.12 19.81 -5.60
C TYR A 562 32.31 20.42 -6.32
N ALA A 563 32.02 21.24 -7.32
CA ALA A 563 33.03 21.75 -8.25
C ALA A 563 34.04 22.71 -7.60
N ASP A 564 33.64 23.47 -6.57
CA ASP A 564 34.54 24.45 -5.93
C ASP A 564 35.58 23.76 -5.04
N THR A 565 35.19 22.64 -4.40
CA THR A 565 36.04 21.88 -3.49
C THR A 565 36.63 20.63 -4.14
N ASN A 566 36.26 20.35 -5.39
CA ASN A 566 36.61 19.14 -6.14
C ASN A 566 36.36 17.86 -5.32
N SER A 567 35.22 17.81 -4.64
CA SER A 567 34.85 16.69 -3.77
C SER A 567 33.56 16.04 -4.23
N TYR A 568 33.32 14.83 -3.74
CA TYR A 568 32.12 14.07 -3.97
C TYR A 568 31.63 13.56 -2.63
N ILE A 569 30.31 13.57 -2.46
CA ILE A 569 29.63 12.75 -1.46
C ILE A 569 28.68 11.83 -2.22
N GLY A 570 28.71 10.55 -1.90
CA GLY A 570 27.95 9.53 -2.61
C GLY A 570 27.36 8.52 -1.64
N ILE A 571 26.28 7.89 -2.06
CA ILE A 571 25.57 6.91 -1.26
C ILE A 571 25.38 5.66 -2.12
N ARG A 572 25.77 4.51 -1.57
CA ARG A 572 25.63 3.20 -2.24
C ARG A 572 25.30 2.14 -1.22
N GLY A 573 24.23 1.37 -1.45
CA GLY A 573 23.86 0.24 -0.60
C GLY A 573 23.56 0.62 0.86
N GLY A 574 23.04 1.82 1.12
CA GLY A 574 22.76 2.30 2.48
C GLY A 574 23.97 2.85 3.24
N GLU A 575 25.11 2.99 2.57
CA GLU A 575 26.34 3.54 3.12
C GLU A 575 26.73 4.83 2.42
N VAL A 576 27.36 5.74 3.17
CA VAL A 576 27.84 7.04 2.72
C VAL A 576 29.33 6.97 2.44
N PHE A 577 29.73 7.54 1.33
CA PHE A 577 31.08 7.59 0.84
C PHE A 577 31.45 9.03 0.47
N VAL A 578 32.74 9.34 0.54
CA VAL A 578 33.31 10.60 0.07
C VAL A 578 34.50 10.33 -0.83
N LEU A 579 34.76 11.25 -1.76
CA LEU A 579 35.93 11.23 -2.63
C LEU A 579 36.40 12.67 -2.82
N GLY A 580 37.71 12.90 -2.87
CA GLY A 580 38.29 14.22 -3.06
C GLY A 580 39.66 14.31 -2.41
N GLU A 581 40.46 15.31 -2.79
CA GLU A 581 41.84 15.47 -2.30
C GLU A 581 41.93 15.49 -0.77
N GLN A 582 40.93 16.09 -0.12
CA GLN A 582 40.83 16.20 1.34
C GLN A 582 40.59 14.86 2.05
N PHE A 583 40.08 13.85 1.34
CA PHE A 583 39.75 12.53 1.89
C PHE A 583 40.76 11.44 1.49
N GLY A 584 41.68 11.74 0.56
CA GLY A 584 42.72 10.82 0.09
C GLY A 584 42.49 10.29 -1.34
N PRO A 585 43.37 9.39 -1.83
CA PRO A 585 43.47 9.04 -3.25
C PRO A 585 42.36 8.12 -3.80
N GLY A 586 41.25 7.93 -3.07
CA GLY A 586 40.17 7.05 -3.50
C GLY A 586 38.91 7.20 -2.67
N ILE A 587 37.85 6.48 -3.07
CA ILE A 587 36.54 6.53 -2.41
C ILE A 587 36.68 6.01 -0.98
N GLN A 588 36.38 6.86 0.00
CA GLN A 588 36.40 6.53 1.42
C GLN A 588 34.98 6.27 1.90
N ARG A 589 34.77 5.12 2.57
CA ARG A 589 33.52 4.85 3.28
C ARG A 589 33.49 5.64 4.58
N ILE A 590 32.43 6.41 4.80
CA ILE A 590 32.19 7.17 6.04
C ILE A 590 31.45 6.30 7.05
N ASN A 591 30.17 6.00 6.81
CA ASN A 591 29.34 5.19 7.69
C ASN A 591 28.04 4.76 6.97
N THR A 592 27.09 4.15 7.69
CA THR A 592 25.71 3.98 7.22
C THR A 592 25.01 5.34 7.10
N ILE A 593 23.93 5.41 6.32
CA ILE A 593 23.09 6.61 6.20
C ILE A 593 22.64 7.12 7.58
N GLU A 594 22.07 6.24 8.41
CA GLU A 594 21.53 6.59 9.73
C GLU A 594 22.60 7.15 10.67
N ASN A 595 23.77 6.49 10.75
CA ASN A 595 24.87 6.96 11.58
C ASN A 595 25.47 8.27 11.07
N THR A 596 25.51 8.46 9.74
CA THR A 596 26.00 9.70 9.15
C THR A 596 25.05 10.85 9.44
N ILE A 597 23.74 10.67 9.28
CA ILE A 597 22.73 11.68 9.64
C ILE A 597 22.87 12.04 11.12
N LYS A 598 22.91 11.04 11.99
CA LYS A 598 23.07 11.26 13.43
C LYS A 598 24.35 12.05 13.74
N PHE A 599 25.48 11.66 13.14
CA PHE A 599 26.74 12.39 13.30
C PHE A 599 26.63 13.86 12.87
N LEU A 600 26.03 14.11 11.69
CA LEU A 600 25.84 15.46 11.17
C LEU A 600 24.92 16.30 12.09
N GLU A 601 23.86 15.69 12.63
CA GLU A 601 22.93 16.37 13.55
C GLU A 601 23.55 16.67 14.92
N ASP A 602 24.28 15.71 15.50
CA ASP A 602 25.02 15.88 16.74
C ASP A 602 26.05 17.02 16.57
N TRP A 603 26.74 17.07 15.42
CA TRP A 603 27.66 18.16 15.07
C TRP A 603 26.96 19.51 14.96
N ALA A 604 25.82 19.59 14.26
CA ALA A 604 25.04 20.83 14.15
C ALA A 604 24.60 21.37 15.52
N SER A 605 24.24 20.48 16.45
CA SER A 605 23.80 20.86 17.79
C SER A 605 24.93 21.42 18.68
N THR A 606 26.17 20.96 18.44
CA THR A 606 27.35 21.38 19.21
C THR A 606 28.02 22.61 18.64
N ALA A 607 28.01 22.80 17.32
CA ALA A 607 28.54 23.99 16.65
C ALA A 607 27.68 25.26 16.87
N GLY A 608 26.43 25.11 17.35
CA GLY A 608 25.53 26.21 17.70
C GLY A 608 25.67 26.76 19.13
N GLN A 609 26.56 26.17 19.94
CA GLN A 609 26.97 26.68 21.26
C GLN A 609 28.34 27.36 21.15
#